data_AF-A0A7K4CTP8-F1
#
_entry.id   AF-A0A7K4CTP8-F1
#
_cell.length_a   1.000
_cell.length_b   1.000
_cell.length_c   1.000
_cell.angle_alpha   90.00
_cell.angle_beta   90.00
_cell.angle_gamma   90.00
#
_symmetry.space_group_name_H-M   'P 1'
#
loop_
_entity.id
_entity.type
_entity.pdbx_description
1 polymer ?
#
loop_
_entity_poly.entity_id
_entity_poly.type
_entity_poly.pdbx_seq_one_letter_code
_entity_poly.pdbx_strand_id
1 'polypeptide(L)' 'MGKRKMGKKGIIFLPKITRGLEIGSILKVADNSGAKTARIIAVPRYKAH' A
#
# COMPACT_ATOMS: atom_id res chain seq x y z
N MET A 1 -12.16 -6.71 31.61
CA MET A 1 -12.10 -5.93 30.36
C MET A 1 -10.84 -6.27 29.58
N GLY A 2 -10.93 -7.19 28.63
CA GLY A 2 -9.78 -7.61 27.82
C GLY A 2 -9.39 -6.51 26.82
N LYS A 3 -8.13 -6.05 26.86
CA LYS A 3 -7.59 -5.16 25.83
C LYS A 3 -7.70 -5.88 24.48
N ARG A 4 -8.52 -5.36 23.56
CA ARG A 4 -8.55 -5.84 22.16
C ARG A 4 -7.11 -5.82 21.65
N LYS A 5 -6.51 -6.99 21.38
CA LYS A 5 -5.30 -7.09 20.55
C LYS A 5 -5.73 -6.67 19.15
N MET A 6 -5.73 -5.36 18.90
CA MET A 6 -5.93 -4.76 17.60
C MET A 6 -4.99 -5.51 16.66
N GLY A 7 -5.56 -6.32 15.76
CA GLY A 7 -4.80 -7.32 15.01
C GLY A 7 -3.57 -6.70 14.40
N LYS A 8 -2.42 -7.35 14.56
CA LYS A 8 -1.20 -7.04 13.82
C LYS A 8 -1.48 -7.30 12.33
N LYS A 9 -2.21 -6.40 11.66
CA LYS A 9 -2.33 -6.35 10.19
C LYS A 9 -1.05 -5.70 9.62
N GLY A 10 0.10 -6.20 10.08
CA GLY A 10 1.39 -5.85 9.52
C GLY A 10 1.72 -6.79 8.37
N ILE A 11 2.46 -6.29 7.39
CA ILE A 11 3.02 -7.11 6.32
C ILE A 11 3.94 -8.16 6.97
N ILE A 12 3.58 -9.44 6.84
CA ILE A 12 4.32 -10.56 7.47
C ILE A 12 5.66 -10.78 6.74
N PHE A 13 5.72 -10.47 5.45
CA PHE A 13 6.91 -10.63 4.61
C PHE A 13 6.85 -9.67 3.42
N LEU A 14 7.94 -8.93 3.16
CA LEU A 14 8.08 -8.06 1.98
C LEU A 14 9.45 -8.31 1.33
N PRO A 15 9.54 -9.08 0.24
CA PRO A 15 10.80 -9.27 -0.47
C PRO A 15 11.28 -7.93 -1.03
N LYS A 16 12.59 -7.68 -0.99
CA LYS A 16 13.18 -6.51 -1.66
C LYS A 16 13.13 -6.74 -3.17
N ILE A 17 12.20 -6.05 -3.83
CA ILE A 17 12.05 -6.02 -5.29
C ILE A 17 12.47 -4.64 -5.82
N THR A 18 12.85 -4.58 -7.09
CA THR A 18 12.98 -3.30 -7.80
C THR A 18 11.60 -2.63 -7.84
N ARG A 19 11.55 -1.35 -7.47
CA ARG A 19 10.30 -0.57 -7.48
C ARG A 19 10.05 -0.06 -8.89
N GLY A 20 8.97 -0.50 -9.53
CA GLY A 20 8.63 -0.15 -10.92
C GLY A 20 7.51 0.89 -11.07
N LEU A 21 6.98 1.42 -9.97
CA LEU A 21 5.87 2.38 -10.00
C LEU A 21 6.24 3.60 -9.15
N GLU A 22 6.06 4.78 -9.74
CA GLU A 22 6.43 6.06 -9.15
C GLU A 22 5.19 6.86 -8.72
N ILE A 23 5.43 7.96 -7.99
CA ILE A 23 4.38 8.93 -7.71
C ILE A 23 3.86 9.50 -9.04
N GLY A 24 2.55 9.58 -9.18
CA GLY A 24 1.88 10.00 -10.42
C GLY A 24 1.46 8.86 -11.35
N SER A 25 1.98 7.64 -11.18
CA SER A 25 1.54 6.49 -11.97
C SER A 25 0.04 6.21 -11.78
N ILE A 26 -0.62 5.82 -12.87
CA ILE A 26 -2.06 5.44 -12.88
C ILE A 26 -2.16 3.92 -12.90
N LEU A 27 -2.99 3.38 -12.01
CA LEU A 27 -3.23 1.96 -11.84
C LEU A 27 -4.69 1.63 -12.11
N LYS A 28 -4.95 0.45 -12.68
CA LYS A 28 -6.30 -0.12 -12.74
C LYS A 28 -6.65 -0.68 -11.35
N VAL A 29 -7.81 -0.31 -10.83
CA VAL A 29 -8.33 -0.87 -9.58
C VAL A 29 -8.88 -2.27 -9.86
N ALA A 30 -8.45 -3.24 -9.07
CA ALA A 30 -8.75 -4.66 -9.26
C ALA A 30 -9.76 -5.22 -8.25
N ASP A 31 -10.42 -4.35 -7.49
CA ASP A 31 -11.47 -4.72 -6.54
C ASP A 31 -12.86 -4.25 -7.02
N ASN A 32 -13.88 -4.48 -6.20
CA ASN A 32 -15.28 -4.13 -6.46
C ASN A 32 -15.73 -2.85 -5.74
N SER A 33 -14.81 -1.96 -5.36
CA SER A 33 -15.10 -0.73 -4.61
C SER A 33 -15.79 0.38 -5.44
N GLY A 34 -15.90 0.20 -6.77
CA GLY A 34 -16.51 1.16 -7.68
C GLY A 34 -15.53 2.14 -8.34
N ALA A 35 -14.30 2.24 -7.83
CA ALA A 35 -13.23 2.97 -8.51
C ALA A 35 -12.69 2.15 -9.70
N LYS A 36 -12.42 2.80 -10.83
CA LYS A 36 -11.84 2.16 -12.03
C LYS A 36 -10.32 2.29 -12.09
N THR A 37 -9.82 3.46 -11.70
CA THR A 37 -8.40 3.80 -11.73
C THR A 37 -7.98 4.57 -10.48
N ALA A 38 -6.72 4.41 -10.07
CA ALA A 38 -6.12 5.14 -8.96
C ALA A 38 -4.80 5.79 -9.40
N ARG A 39 -4.50 7.00 -8.90
CA ARG A 39 -3.21 7.67 -9.09
C ARG A 39 -2.39 7.58 -7.80
N ILE A 40 -1.13 7.17 -7.90
CA ILE A 40 -0.22 7.12 -6.75
C ILE A 40 0.15 8.55 -6.33
N ILE A 41 -0.04 8.91 -5.05
CA ILE A 41 0.31 10.23 -4.51
C ILE A 41 1.53 10.21 -3.58
N ALA A 42 1.83 9.08 -2.97
CA ALA A 42 2.92 8.91 -2.03
C ALA A 42 3.25 7.43 -1.81
N VAL A 43 4.47 7.15 -1.34
CA VAL A 43 4.89 5.83 -0.86
C VAL A 43 5.04 5.88 0.66
N PRO A 44 4.17 5.21 1.43
CA PRO A 44 4.27 5.21 2.89
C PRO A 44 5.63 4.68 3.35
N ARG A 45 6.23 5.34 4.37
CA ARG A 45 7.53 4.96 4.97
C ARG A 45 8.72 5.04 4.02
N TYR A 46 8.58 5.72 2.88
CA TYR A 46 9.74 6.13 2.09
C TYR A 46 10.52 7.23 2.83
N LYS A 47 11.84 7.13 2.84
CA LYS A 47 12.77 8.17 3.30
C LYS A 47 13.71 8.46 2.14
N ALA A 48 13.80 9.73 1.74
CA ALA A 48 14.88 10.18 0.87
C ALA A 48 16.19 10.06 1.66
N HIS A 49 17.21 9.51 1.02
CA HIS A 49 18.56 9.44 1.58
C HIS A 49 19.26 10.78 1.44
#